data_AF-A0A7X7IS59-F1
#
_entry.id   AF-A0A7X7IS59-F1
#
_cell.length_a   1.000
_cell.length_b   1.000
_cell.length_c   1.000
_cell.angle_alpha   90.00
_cell.angle_beta   90.00
_cell.angle_gamma   90.00
#
_symmetry.space_group_name_H-M   'P 1'
#
loop_
_entity.id
_entity.type
_entity.pdbx_description
1 polymer ?
#
loop_
_entity_poly.entity_id
_entity_poly.type
_entity_poly.pdbx_seq_one_letter_code
_entity_poly.pdbx_strand_id
1 'polypeptide(L)'
;MMFRTLLSATVFLAAATAMADSLSNISGPIDGRRMRASSTGPRSLNRDHAIIEPGATITLAELDGPGVIQHIWFTVASGDYRYPAKTILRIYWDDHREPSVQAPLGDFFAIGHGMRTNVNSSPVQVSAEGRSYNCFWQMPFGRKARIEVENQSDKRMGALYYYIDWLKLDEPKKDAYYFHAQYRQARPHDSTEDYTILKTTGRGNYVGTVLSSHCGYHAWFGEGN
;
A
#
# COMPACT_ATOMS: atom_id res chain seq x y z
N MET A 1 20.92 18.16 -61.31
CA MET A 1 21.22 18.55 -59.91
C MET A 1 20.00 18.18 -59.07
N MET A 2 20.22 17.46 -57.97
CA MET A 2 19.29 16.56 -57.26
C MET A 2 17.96 17.17 -56.80
N PHE A 3 16.84 16.48 -57.07
CA PHE A 3 15.61 16.60 -56.28
C PHE A 3 15.75 15.76 -55.00
N ARG A 4 15.70 16.40 -53.84
CA ARG A 4 15.66 15.73 -52.53
C ARG A 4 14.20 15.39 -52.19
N THR A 5 13.86 14.12 -52.22
CA THR A 5 12.60 13.60 -51.69
C THR A 5 12.68 13.58 -50.17
N LEU A 6 11.93 14.46 -49.49
CA LEU A 6 11.76 14.43 -48.04
C LEU A 6 10.76 13.33 -47.69
N LEU A 7 11.26 12.24 -47.09
CA LEU A 7 10.44 11.19 -46.50
C LEU A 7 9.98 11.67 -45.12
N SER A 8 8.71 12.05 -44.99
CA SER A 8 8.10 12.37 -43.69
C SER A 8 7.81 11.07 -42.95
N ALA A 9 8.60 10.73 -41.94
CA ALA A 9 8.34 9.62 -41.06
C ALA A 9 7.29 10.03 -40.02
N THR A 10 6.03 9.64 -40.26
CA THR A 10 4.97 9.79 -39.26
C THR A 10 5.20 8.77 -38.14
N VAL A 11 5.71 9.26 -36.99
CA VAL A 11 5.77 8.46 -35.76
C VAL A 11 4.35 8.30 -35.24
N PHE A 12 3.78 7.11 -35.36
CA PHE A 12 2.58 6.75 -34.61
C PHE A 12 2.97 6.60 -33.14
N LEU A 13 2.70 7.64 -32.36
CA LEU A 13 2.65 7.51 -30.91
C LEU A 13 1.42 6.66 -30.58
N ALA A 14 1.61 5.36 -30.36
CA ALA A 14 0.60 4.55 -29.72
C ALA A 14 0.46 5.05 -28.29
N ALA A 15 -0.48 5.96 -28.05
CA ALA A 15 -0.93 6.26 -26.71
C ALA A 15 -1.48 4.95 -26.14
N ALA A 16 -0.72 4.30 -25.27
CA ALA A 16 -1.27 3.28 -24.39
C ALA A 16 -2.38 3.99 -23.62
N THR A 17 -3.63 3.72 -24.01
CA THR A 17 -4.78 4.11 -23.22
C THR A 17 -4.54 3.51 -21.85
N ALA A 18 -4.30 4.38 -20.87
CA ALA A 18 -4.36 3.97 -19.48
C ALA A 18 -5.77 3.42 -19.29
N MET A 19 -5.90 2.10 -19.35
CA MET A 19 -7.10 1.38 -18.94
C MET A 19 -7.15 1.51 -17.43
N ALA A 20 -7.46 2.71 -16.93
CA ALA A 20 -8.16 2.84 -15.67
C ALA A 20 -9.37 1.92 -15.79
N ASP A 21 -9.59 1.05 -14.79
CA ASP A 21 -10.70 0.09 -14.74
C ASP A 21 -11.98 0.71 -15.30
N SER A 22 -12.19 0.49 -16.60
CA SER A 22 -13.28 1.12 -17.32
C SER A 22 -14.52 0.36 -16.91
N LEU A 23 -15.57 1.10 -16.52
CA LEU A 23 -16.88 0.53 -16.21
C LEU A 23 -17.41 -0.36 -17.35
N SER A 24 -16.85 -0.25 -18.56
CA SER A 24 -17.12 -1.16 -19.69
C SER A 24 -16.88 -2.64 -19.39
N ASN A 25 -16.01 -2.98 -18.44
CA ASN A 25 -15.62 -4.37 -18.16
C ASN A 25 -16.29 -4.95 -16.90
N ILE A 26 -17.10 -4.16 -16.18
CA ILE A 26 -17.66 -4.56 -14.89
C ILE A 26 -18.69 -5.71 -14.98
N SER A 27 -19.34 -5.86 -16.13
CA SER A 27 -20.32 -6.92 -16.40
C SER A 27 -19.68 -8.23 -16.88
N GLY A 28 -18.37 -8.22 -17.15
CA GLY A 28 -17.63 -9.40 -17.55
C GLY A 28 -17.44 -10.40 -16.41
N PRO A 29 -17.17 -11.67 -16.71
CA PRO A 29 -16.76 -12.64 -15.69
C PRO A 29 -15.46 -12.19 -15.02
N ILE A 30 -15.33 -12.45 -13.72
CA ILE A 30 -14.10 -12.26 -12.96
C ILE A 30 -13.53 -13.64 -12.69
N ASP A 31 -12.31 -13.89 -13.17
CA ASP A 31 -11.62 -15.15 -12.94
C ASP A 31 -11.21 -15.30 -11.47
N GLY A 32 -11.35 -16.52 -10.97
CA GLY A 32 -11.01 -16.87 -9.59
C GLY A 32 -12.16 -16.74 -8.60
N ARG A 33 -11.86 -17.05 -7.34
CA ARG A 33 -12.81 -17.07 -6.23
C ARG A 33 -12.57 -15.89 -5.30
N ARG A 34 -13.63 -15.14 -4.98
CA ARG A 34 -13.59 -14.08 -3.96
C ARG A 34 -13.39 -14.68 -2.57
N MET A 35 -12.38 -14.18 -1.88
CA MET A 35 -11.99 -14.58 -0.54
C MET A 35 -11.82 -13.33 0.33
N ARG A 36 -12.04 -13.48 1.64
CA ARG A 36 -11.81 -12.44 2.64
C ARG A 36 -11.18 -13.05 3.89
N ALA A 37 -10.10 -12.45 4.35
CA ALA A 37 -9.66 -12.56 5.74
C ALA A 37 -10.10 -11.30 6.49
N SER A 38 -10.62 -11.44 7.71
CA SER A 38 -11.15 -10.32 8.48
C SER A 38 -10.91 -10.48 9.96
N SER A 39 -11.09 -9.40 10.70
CA SER A 39 -11.09 -9.40 12.16
C SER A 39 -12.35 -10.03 12.78
N THR A 40 -13.18 -10.73 12.00
CA THR A 40 -14.45 -11.31 12.47
C THR A 40 -14.20 -12.29 13.62
N GLY A 41 -14.85 -12.03 14.75
CA GLY A 41 -14.79 -12.86 15.92
C GLY A 41 -15.85 -13.96 15.90
N PRO A 42 -16.02 -14.71 17.00
CA PRO A 42 -17.11 -15.65 17.13
C PRO A 42 -18.46 -14.95 16.92
N ARG A 43 -19.33 -15.54 16.08
CA ARG A 43 -20.62 -14.96 15.69
C ARG A 43 -21.53 -14.56 16.86
N SER A 44 -21.33 -15.15 18.03
CA SER A 44 -22.12 -14.89 19.23
C SER A 44 -21.68 -13.68 20.06
N LEU A 45 -20.53 -13.05 19.76
CA LEU A 45 -19.89 -12.09 20.70
C LEU A 45 -19.71 -10.66 20.17
N ASN A 46 -20.11 -10.35 18.93
CA ASN A 46 -19.91 -9.03 18.29
C ASN A 46 -18.50 -8.43 18.56
N ARG A 47 -17.48 -9.30 18.56
CA ARG A 47 -16.10 -8.96 18.90
C ARG A 47 -15.25 -9.07 17.63
N ASP A 48 -15.59 -8.27 16.64
CA ASP A 48 -15.01 -8.34 15.31
C ASP A 48 -13.75 -7.48 15.16
N HIS A 49 -12.87 -7.52 16.17
CA HIS A 49 -11.61 -6.78 16.19
C HIS A 49 -10.47 -7.60 16.81
N ALA A 50 -9.25 -7.29 16.39
CA ALA A 50 -8.03 -7.71 17.07
C ALA A 50 -7.61 -6.68 18.14
N ILE A 51 -6.93 -7.16 19.18
CA ILE A 51 -6.27 -6.33 20.19
C ILE A 51 -4.76 -6.52 20.01
N ILE A 52 -3.99 -5.43 20.05
CA ILE A 52 -2.53 -5.50 19.93
C ILE A 52 -1.90 -4.76 21.11
N GLU A 53 -1.21 -5.51 21.96
CA GLU A 53 -0.49 -4.95 23.10
C GLU A 53 0.73 -4.12 22.66
N PRO A 54 1.24 -3.22 23.50
CA PRO A 54 2.50 -2.51 23.25
C PRO A 54 3.64 -3.46 22.86
N GLY A 55 4.34 -3.16 21.77
CA GLY A 55 5.44 -3.95 21.22
C GLY A 55 5.04 -5.27 20.55
N ALA A 56 3.77 -5.66 20.60
CA ALA A 56 3.33 -6.92 20.01
C ALA A 56 3.17 -6.80 18.49
N THR A 57 3.46 -7.91 17.80
CA THR A 57 3.12 -8.12 16.39
C THR A 57 2.10 -9.25 16.30
N ILE A 58 1.08 -9.06 15.47
CA ILE A 58 0.12 -10.11 15.14
C ILE A 58 0.08 -10.35 13.64
N THR A 59 -0.14 -11.60 13.25
CA THR A 59 -0.47 -11.94 11.87
C THR A 59 -1.97 -11.73 11.67
N LEU A 60 -2.33 -10.84 10.74
CA LEU A 60 -3.72 -10.56 10.40
C LEU A 60 -4.30 -11.61 9.46
N ALA A 61 -3.48 -12.09 8.54
CA ALA A 61 -3.87 -13.13 7.60
C ALA A 61 -2.66 -13.87 7.05
N GLU A 62 -2.85 -15.16 6.85
CA GLU A 62 -2.05 -15.99 5.96
C GLU A 62 -2.97 -16.46 4.82
N LEU A 63 -2.64 -16.07 3.59
CA LEU A 63 -3.45 -16.35 2.41
C LEU A 63 -2.77 -17.43 1.59
N ASP A 64 -3.37 -18.62 1.51
CA ASP A 64 -2.86 -19.73 0.71
C ASP A 64 -3.31 -19.59 -0.76
N GLY A 65 -2.38 -19.14 -1.60
CA GLY A 65 -2.55 -18.78 -3.00
C GLY A 65 -2.25 -19.90 -4.00
N PRO A 66 -2.17 -19.56 -5.30
CA PRO A 66 -2.00 -18.21 -5.87
C PRO A 66 -3.19 -17.25 -5.70
N GLY A 67 -2.93 -15.95 -5.77
CA GLY A 67 -3.99 -14.94 -5.68
C GLY A 67 -3.58 -13.51 -5.95
N VAL A 68 -4.56 -12.61 -5.85
CA VAL A 68 -4.37 -11.14 -5.95
C VAL A 68 -5.16 -10.46 -4.85
N ILE A 69 -4.47 -9.79 -3.91
CA ILE A 69 -5.15 -8.88 -2.97
C ILE A 69 -5.63 -7.68 -3.76
N GLN A 70 -6.91 -7.35 -3.62
CA GLN A 70 -7.56 -6.27 -4.37
C GLN A 70 -8.02 -5.13 -3.48
N HIS A 71 -8.25 -5.43 -2.21
CA HIS A 71 -8.69 -4.43 -1.25
C HIS A 71 -8.22 -4.77 0.16
N ILE A 72 -7.65 -3.76 0.83
CA ILE A 72 -7.35 -3.81 2.26
C ILE A 72 -8.07 -2.65 2.92
N TRP A 73 -8.83 -2.95 3.97
CA TRP A 73 -9.47 -1.96 4.82
C TRP A 73 -9.01 -2.09 6.27
N PHE A 74 -8.81 -0.95 6.92
CA PHE A 74 -8.55 -0.86 8.35
C PHE A 74 -9.40 0.24 9.02
N THR A 75 -9.84 -0.01 10.25
CA THR A 75 -10.11 1.06 11.23
C THR A 75 -9.56 0.69 12.59
N VAL A 76 -9.06 1.70 13.32
CA VAL A 76 -8.29 1.51 14.55
C VAL A 76 -8.86 2.35 15.67
N ALA A 77 -9.13 1.72 16.81
CA ALA A 77 -9.31 2.38 18.09
C ALA A 77 -8.05 2.15 18.94
N SER A 78 -7.30 3.21 19.20
CA SER A 78 -6.06 3.17 19.98
C SER A 78 -6.08 4.23 21.08
N GLY A 79 -5.45 3.94 22.22
CA GLY A 79 -5.21 4.91 23.28
C GLY A 79 -4.13 5.95 22.91
N ASP A 80 -3.43 5.74 21.80
CA ASP A 80 -2.42 6.66 21.26
C ASP A 80 -2.99 7.43 20.07
N TYR A 81 -3.06 8.76 20.19
CA TYR A 81 -3.53 9.62 19.10
C TYR A 81 -2.63 9.56 17.86
N ARG A 82 -1.33 9.29 18.05
CA ARG A 82 -0.32 9.18 16.98
C ARG A 82 -0.09 7.72 16.55
N TYR A 83 -1.02 6.81 16.84
CA TYR A 83 -0.94 5.41 16.39
C TYR A 83 -0.62 5.26 14.89
N PRO A 84 -1.04 6.13 13.94
CA PRO A 84 -0.73 5.90 12.53
C PRO A 84 0.79 5.87 12.23
N ALA A 85 1.61 6.59 13.01
CA ALA A 85 3.08 6.54 12.89
C ALA A 85 3.73 5.40 13.69
N LYS A 86 2.97 4.69 14.51
CA LYS A 86 3.46 3.63 15.41
C LYS A 86 2.86 2.26 15.12
N THR A 87 1.88 2.16 14.23
CA THR A 87 1.34 0.90 13.74
C THR A 87 2.10 0.51 12.48
N ILE A 88 2.94 -0.53 12.52
CA ILE A 88 3.74 -0.92 11.35
C ILE A 88 3.05 -2.04 10.59
N LEU A 89 2.71 -1.79 9.32
CA LEU A 89 2.18 -2.78 8.40
C LEU A 89 3.34 -3.52 7.73
N ARG A 90 3.28 -4.85 7.72
CA ARG A 90 4.20 -5.70 6.95
C ARG A 90 3.44 -6.66 6.04
N ILE A 91 3.94 -6.84 4.83
CA ILE A 91 3.44 -7.87 3.91
C ILE A 91 4.61 -8.65 3.31
N TYR A 92 4.48 -9.97 3.34
CA TYR A 92 5.46 -10.92 2.83
C TYR A 92 4.82 -11.74 1.70
N TRP A 93 5.56 -11.94 0.62
CA TRP A 93 5.15 -12.75 -0.52
C TRP A 93 5.95 -14.05 -0.54
N ASP A 94 5.27 -15.18 -0.75
CA ASP A 94 5.85 -16.50 -1.06
C ASP A 94 6.92 -17.00 -0.08
N ASP A 95 6.74 -16.69 1.21
CA ASP A 95 7.67 -16.96 2.32
C ASP A 95 9.04 -16.27 2.18
N HIS A 96 9.10 -15.12 1.50
CA HIS A 96 10.27 -14.25 1.60
C HIS A 96 10.58 -13.92 3.07
N ARG A 97 11.87 -14.00 3.42
CA ARG A 97 12.35 -13.76 4.79
C ARG A 97 12.13 -12.31 5.23
N GLU A 98 12.33 -11.37 4.31
CA GLU A 98 12.14 -9.94 4.55
C GLU A 98 10.79 -9.48 3.98
N PRO A 99 10.10 -8.53 4.65
CA PRO A 99 8.85 -8.02 4.15
C PRO A 99 9.06 -7.18 2.88
N SER A 100 8.26 -7.45 1.85
CA SER A 100 8.24 -6.65 0.63
C SER A 100 7.56 -5.29 0.82
N VAL A 101 6.61 -5.23 1.75
CA VAL A 101 5.98 -4.00 2.23
C VAL A 101 6.33 -3.82 3.69
N GLN A 102 6.93 -2.70 4.06
CA GLN A 102 7.11 -2.30 5.45
C GLN A 102 7.02 -0.78 5.59
N ALA A 103 5.96 -0.31 6.24
CA ALA A 103 5.75 1.11 6.50
C ALA A 103 4.82 1.33 7.71
N PRO A 104 4.91 2.49 8.39
CA PRO A 104 3.85 2.93 9.29
C PRO A 104 2.52 3.02 8.55
N LEU A 105 1.43 2.71 9.26
CA LEU A 105 0.08 2.66 8.71
C LEU A 105 -0.30 4.00 8.09
N GLY A 106 -0.06 5.11 8.80
CA GLY A 106 -0.32 6.45 8.28
C GLY A 106 0.38 6.69 6.95
N ASP A 107 1.71 6.53 6.93
CA ASP A 107 2.54 6.79 5.76
C ASP A 107 2.18 5.90 4.56
N PHE A 108 1.84 4.63 4.79
CA PHE A 108 1.34 3.73 3.73
C PHE A 108 0.06 4.24 3.06
N PHE A 109 -0.84 4.82 3.86
CA PHE A 109 -2.11 5.40 3.39
C PHE A 109 -2.02 6.92 3.11
N ALA A 110 -0.82 7.42 2.82
CA ALA A 110 -0.55 8.82 2.45
C ALA A 110 -0.85 9.86 3.54
N ILE A 111 -0.74 9.46 4.81
CA ILE A 111 -0.86 10.36 5.97
C ILE A 111 0.41 10.29 6.83
N GLY A 112 1.35 11.18 6.54
CA GLY A 112 2.59 11.26 7.30
C GLY A 112 2.44 11.80 8.73
N HIS A 113 3.54 11.73 9.46
CA HIS A 113 3.71 12.33 10.80
C HIS A 113 2.72 11.84 11.87
N GLY A 114 2.05 10.70 11.65
CA GLY A 114 1.08 10.15 12.58
C GLY A 114 -0.20 10.99 12.69
N MET A 115 -0.49 11.78 11.65
CA MET A 115 -1.69 12.61 11.57
C MET A 115 -2.93 11.78 11.22
N ARG A 116 -4.09 12.43 11.33
CA ARG A 116 -5.39 11.87 10.99
C ARG A 116 -6.14 12.88 10.15
N THR A 117 -6.20 12.63 8.85
CA THR A 117 -6.87 13.47 7.88
C THR A 117 -7.51 12.59 6.80
N ASN A 118 -8.35 13.18 5.96
CA ASN A 118 -8.89 12.49 4.81
C ASN A 118 -7.90 12.54 3.64
N VAL A 119 -7.84 11.45 2.89
CA VAL A 119 -7.08 11.33 1.64
C VAL A 119 -8.02 10.75 0.60
N ASN A 120 -8.06 11.36 -0.59
CA ASN A 120 -8.82 10.85 -1.71
C ASN A 120 -7.90 10.68 -2.92
N SER A 121 -7.47 9.45 -3.17
CA SER A 121 -6.70 9.07 -4.35
C SER A 121 -7.20 7.75 -4.89
N SER A 122 -6.80 7.37 -6.11
CA SER A 122 -7.17 6.08 -6.70
C SER A 122 -6.61 4.87 -5.94
N PRO A 123 -5.29 4.80 -5.59
CA PRO A 123 -4.74 3.60 -4.95
C PRO A 123 -5.03 3.49 -3.45
N VAL A 124 -5.16 4.62 -2.76
CA VAL A 124 -5.45 4.67 -1.32
C VAL A 124 -6.45 5.77 -0.98
N GLN A 125 -7.34 5.51 -0.05
CA GLN A 125 -8.30 6.48 0.46
C GLN A 125 -8.34 6.40 1.98
N VAL A 126 -8.41 7.56 2.61
CA VAL A 126 -8.68 7.68 4.04
C VAL A 126 -9.87 8.58 4.25
N SER A 127 -10.86 8.11 4.99
CA SER A 127 -12.10 8.83 5.27
C SER A 127 -12.44 8.81 6.76
N ALA A 128 -13.61 9.38 7.11
CA ALA A 128 -14.08 9.51 8.49
C ALA A 128 -13.06 10.22 9.39
N GLU A 129 -12.53 11.35 8.93
CA GLU A 129 -11.57 12.18 9.65
C GLU A 129 -10.31 11.39 10.06
N GLY A 130 -9.73 10.68 9.09
CA GLY A 130 -8.52 9.89 9.31
C GLY A 130 -8.74 8.64 10.17
N ARG A 131 -9.86 7.92 9.97
CA ARG A 131 -10.19 6.69 10.74
C ARG A 131 -10.42 5.46 9.88
N SER A 132 -10.81 5.62 8.62
CA SER A 132 -11.13 4.50 7.73
C SER A 132 -10.13 4.48 6.59
N TYR A 133 -9.24 3.50 6.59
CA TYR A 133 -8.13 3.36 5.64
C TYR A 133 -8.49 2.31 4.59
N ASN A 134 -8.42 2.65 3.30
CA ASN A 134 -8.75 1.77 2.18
C ASN A 134 -7.60 1.77 1.18
N CYS A 135 -7.18 0.59 0.73
CA CYS A 135 -6.13 0.40 -0.25
C CYS A 135 -6.68 -0.47 -1.38
N PHE A 136 -6.46 -0.05 -2.61
CA PHE A 136 -6.96 -0.68 -3.84
C PHE A 136 -5.83 -1.11 -4.78
N TRP A 137 -4.57 -1.02 -4.33
CA TRP A 137 -3.45 -1.60 -5.07
C TRP A 137 -3.70 -3.08 -5.32
N GLN A 138 -3.53 -3.51 -6.57
CA GLN A 138 -3.54 -4.92 -6.91
C GLN A 138 -2.21 -5.53 -6.48
N MET A 139 -2.23 -6.51 -5.58
CA MET A 139 -1.03 -7.17 -5.06
C MET A 139 -1.06 -8.68 -5.36
N PRO A 140 -0.54 -9.11 -6.51
CA PRO A 140 -0.42 -10.53 -6.85
C PRO A 140 0.59 -11.24 -5.95
N PHE A 141 0.34 -12.53 -5.69
CA PHE A 141 1.27 -13.45 -5.01
C PHE A 141 1.15 -14.86 -5.59
N GLY A 142 2.26 -15.59 -5.67
CA GLY A 142 2.33 -16.87 -6.39
C GLY A 142 1.89 -18.07 -5.57
N ARG A 143 2.21 -18.09 -4.28
CA ARG A 143 2.00 -19.23 -3.38
C ARG A 143 1.37 -18.79 -2.07
N LYS A 144 1.88 -17.75 -1.43
CA LYS A 144 1.39 -17.31 -0.11
C LYS A 144 1.54 -15.81 0.09
N ALA A 145 0.60 -15.20 0.79
CA ALA A 145 0.78 -13.86 1.35
C ALA A 145 0.61 -13.89 2.86
N ARG A 146 1.53 -13.26 3.60
CA ARG A 146 1.40 -13.07 5.06
C ARG A 146 1.34 -11.58 5.35
N ILE A 147 0.31 -11.15 6.07
CA ILE A 147 0.09 -9.75 6.45
C ILE A 147 0.21 -9.65 7.96
N GLU A 148 1.03 -8.72 8.45
CA GLU A 148 1.26 -8.49 9.87
C GLU A 148 1.09 -7.03 10.23
N VAL A 149 0.71 -6.80 11.48
CA VAL A 149 0.72 -5.47 12.11
C VAL A 149 1.45 -5.53 13.43
N GLU A 150 2.37 -4.59 13.64
CA GLU A 150 3.06 -4.34 14.90
C GLU A 150 2.56 -3.05 15.54
N ASN A 151 2.34 -3.07 16.85
CA ASN A 151 2.06 -1.87 17.63
C ASN A 151 3.34 -1.39 18.34
N GLN A 152 4.00 -0.36 17.81
CA GLN A 152 5.14 0.32 18.42
C GLN A 152 4.74 1.43 19.40
N SER A 153 3.45 1.59 19.69
CA SER A 153 3.01 2.47 20.77
C SER A 153 3.31 1.84 22.14
N ASP A 154 3.55 2.71 23.12
CA ASP A 154 3.55 2.38 24.54
C ASP A 154 2.13 2.14 25.10
N LYS A 155 1.10 2.34 24.27
CA LYS A 155 -0.30 2.12 24.62
C LYS A 155 -0.90 0.98 23.82
N ARG A 156 -1.85 0.29 24.44
CA ARG A 156 -2.64 -0.77 23.80
C ARG A 156 -3.42 -0.21 22.61
N MET A 157 -3.39 -0.95 21.50
CA MET A 157 -4.38 -0.81 20.42
C MET A 157 -5.61 -1.63 20.80
N GLY A 158 -6.64 -0.94 21.27
CA GLY A 158 -7.84 -1.56 21.85
C GLY A 158 -8.74 -2.25 20.83
N ALA A 159 -8.73 -1.80 19.57
CA ALA A 159 -9.40 -2.51 18.49
C ALA A 159 -8.74 -2.19 17.13
N LEU A 160 -8.37 -3.24 16.40
CA LEU A 160 -8.05 -3.21 14.98
C LEU A 160 -9.11 -4.00 14.23
N TYR A 161 -9.90 -3.31 13.42
CA TYR A 161 -10.84 -3.92 12.49
C TYR A 161 -10.19 -3.97 11.11
N TYR A 162 -10.34 -5.08 10.40
CA TYR A 162 -9.76 -5.20 9.06
C TYR A 162 -10.53 -6.11 8.12
N TYR A 163 -10.41 -5.80 6.83
CA TYR A 163 -10.73 -6.69 5.72
C TYR A 163 -9.53 -6.79 4.78
N ILE A 164 -9.18 -8.01 4.39
CA ILE A 164 -8.20 -8.29 3.34
C ILE A 164 -8.95 -9.12 2.30
N ASP A 165 -9.40 -8.43 1.26
CA ASP A 165 -10.15 -8.97 0.14
C ASP A 165 -9.22 -9.34 -1.00
N TRP A 166 -9.38 -10.56 -1.49
CA TRP A 166 -8.52 -11.08 -2.54
C TRP A 166 -9.25 -12.07 -3.44
N LEU A 167 -8.73 -12.21 -4.66
CA LEU A 167 -9.12 -13.27 -5.58
C LEU A 167 -8.15 -14.43 -5.43
N LYS A 168 -8.65 -15.61 -5.05
CA LYS A 168 -7.92 -16.86 -5.16
C LYS A 168 -7.98 -17.34 -6.60
N LEU A 169 -6.83 -17.57 -7.19
CA LEU A 169 -6.70 -18.03 -8.57
C LEU A 169 -6.40 -19.52 -8.60
N ASP A 170 -6.69 -20.17 -9.72
CA ASP A 170 -6.28 -21.56 -9.95
C ASP A 170 -4.80 -21.65 -10.32
N GLU A 171 -4.27 -20.63 -11.00
CA GLU A 171 -2.86 -20.51 -11.38
C GLU A 171 -2.29 -19.12 -11.05
N PRO A 172 -0.97 -19.00 -10.78
CA PRO A 172 -0.34 -17.70 -10.60
C PRO A 172 -0.49 -16.83 -11.84
N LYS A 173 -0.69 -15.52 -11.65
CA LYS A 173 -0.74 -14.58 -12.77
C LYS A 173 0.63 -14.52 -13.48
N LYS A 174 0.64 -14.83 -14.78
CA LYS A 174 1.86 -14.80 -15.61
C LYS A 174 2.42 -13.37 -15.67
N ASP A 175 3.75 -13.27 -15.59
CA ASP A 175 4.52 -12.02 -15.68
C ASP A 175 4.11 -10.91 -14.69
N ALA A 176 3.46 -11.28 -13.58
CA ALA A 176 3.07 -10.33 -12.55
C ALA A 176 4.28 -9.91 -11.69
N TYR A 177 4.49 -8.60 -11.54
CA TYR A 177 5.36 -8.06 -10.50
C TYR A 177 4.64 -8.05 -9.14
N TYR A 178 5.40 -8.18 -8.06
CA TYR A 178 4.86 -8.08 -6.71
C TYR A 178 4.92 -6.65 -6.20
N PHE A 179 3.96 -6.30 -5.36
CA PHE A 179 3.87 -4.96 -4.79
C PHE A 179 4.91 -4.79 -3.67
N HIS A 180 5.65 -3.68 -3.69
CA HIS A 180 6.63 -3.34 -2.68
C HIS A 180 6.40 -1.91 -2.19
N ALA A 181 6.62 -1.67 -0.90
CA ALA A 181 6.61 -0.32 -0.33
C ALA A 181 7.62 -0.25 0.82
N GLN A 182 8.43 0.82 0.83
CA GLN A 182 9.49 1.01 1.81
C GLN A 182 9.33 2.38 2.46
N TYR A 183 9.40 2.40 3.80
CA TYR A 183 9.44 3.64 4.56
C TYR A 183 10.88 4.05 4.87
N ARG A 184 11.17 5.35 4.72
CA ARG A 184 12.42 5.99 5.11
C ARG A 184 12.12 7.27 5.86
N GLN A 185 13.01 7.64 6.77
CA GLN A 185 12.92 8.89 7.51
C GLN A 185 14.31 9.39 7.88
N ALA A 186 14.52 10.70 7.77
CA ALA A 186 15.68 11.41 8.32
C ALA A 186 15.22 12.55 9.23
N ARG A 187 15.95 12.80 10.33
CA ARG A 187 15.65 13.84 11.33
C ARG A 187 16.94 14.37 12.00
N PRO A 188 17.47 15.54 11.58
CA PRO A 188 17.24 16.19 10.30
C PRO A 188 17.84 15.36 9.14
N HIS A 189 17.49 15.71 7.90
CA HIS A 189 18.22 15.28 6.72
C HIS A 189 19.35 16.28 6.44
N ASP A 190 20.48 15.81 5.90
CA ASP A 190 21.53 16.70 5.43
C ASP A 190 21.07 17.40 4.15
N SER A 191 20.93 18.73 4.19
CA SER A 191 20.44 19.51 3.05
C SER A 191 21.43 19.58 1.88
N THR A 192 22.66 19.08 2.05
CA THR A 192 23.67 19.01 0.98
C THR A 192 23.63 17.71 0.20
N GLU A 193 22.83 16.73 0.64
CA GLU A 193 22.75 15.39 0.06
C GLU A 193 21.34 15.10 -0.46
N ASP A 194 21.24 14.27 -1.50
CA ASP A 194 19.94 13.81 -2.01
C ASP A 194 19.23 12.93 -0.97
N TYR A 195 17.93 13.16 -0.79
CA TYR A 195 17.10 12.27 0.02
C TYR A 195 16.74 11.01 -0.79
N THR A 196 17.30 9.87 -0.40
CA THR A 196 16.97 8.59 -1.06
C THR A 196 15.52 8.19 -0.79
N ILE A 197 14.67 8.24 -1.81
CA ILE A 197 13.28 7.77 -1.75
C ILE A 197 13.21 6.23 -1.78
N LEU A 198 13.86 5.62 -2.78
CA LEU A 198 13.84 4.18 -3.01
C LEU A 198 15.24 3.67 -3.38
N LYS A 199 15.65 2.57 -2.74
CA LYS A 199 16.85 1.81 -3.11
C LYS A 199 16.46 0.34 -3.23
N THR A 200 16.62 -0.23 -4.42
CA THR A 200 16.25 -1.62 -4.72
C THR A 200 16.98 -2.13 -5.96
N THR A 201 16.90 -3.44 -6.21
CA THR A 201 17.42 -4.11 -7.41
C THR A 201 16.35 -5.06 -7.95
N GLY A 202 16.25 -5.20 -9.27
CA GLY A 202 15.29 -6.11 -9.91
C GLY A 202 14.65 -5.49 -11.15
N ARG A 203 13.57 -6.11 -11.62
CA ARG A 203 12.75 -5.62 -12.74
C ARG A 203 11.35 -5.30 -12.23
N GLY A 204 10.82 -4.14 -12.60
CA GLY A 204 9.50 -3.68 -12.18
C GLY A 204 9.24 -2.24 -12.62
N ASN A 205 8.21 -1.64 -12.02
CA ASN A 205 7.84 -0.25 -12.27
C ASN A 205 7.77 0.51 -10.94
N TYR A 206 8.29 1.73 -10.92
CA TYR A 206 8.07 2.66 -9.82
C TYR A 206 6.74 3.39 -10.03
N VAL A 207 5.83 3.31 -9.04
CA VAL A 207 4.42 3.72 -9.21
C VAL A 207 3.98 4.86 -8.31
N GLY A 208 4.83 5.35 -7.40
CA GLY A 208 4.50 6.52 -6.59
C GLY A 208 5.38 6.71 -5.36
N THR A 209 5.26 7.89 -4.74
CA THR A 209 5.84 8.24 -3.46
C THR A 209 4.90 9.14 -2.68
N VAL A 210 4.84 8.91 -1.37
CA VAL A 210 4.30 9.85 -0.39
C VAL A 210 5.48 10.55 0.26
N LEU A 211 5.59 11.86 0.08
CA LEU A 211 6.61 12.68 0.74
C LEU A 211 5.95 13.53 1.82
N SER A 212 6.42 13.38 3.06
CA SER A 212 5.97 14.19 4.19
C SER A 212 7.14 14.95 4.78
N SER A 213 7.08 16.28 4.68
CA SER A 213 8.13 17.19 5.16
C SER A 213 7.61 18.04 6.31
N HIS A 214 8.33 18.02 7.43
CA HIS A 214 8.15 18.99 8.48
C HIS A 214 9.31 20.00 8.39
N CYS A 215 9.08 21.09 7.67
CA CYS A 215 10.07 22.16 7.54
C CYS A 215 10.07 23.02 8.82
N GLY A 216 11.15 22.94 9.59
CA GLY A 216 11.36 23.78 10.77
C GLY A 216 11.98 25.15 10.46
N TYR A 217 12.26 25.45 9.19
CA TYR A 217 12.87 26.69 8.74
C TYR A 217 11.83 27.58 8.03
N HIS A 218 11.98 28.90 8.15
CA HIS A 218 11.07 29.87 7.53
C HIS A 218 11.40 30.12 6.04
N ALA A 219 11.60 29.06 5.26
CA ALA A 219 11.72 29.16 3.82
C ALA A 219 11.06 27.97 3.11
N TRP A 220 10.87 28.13 1.81
CA TRP A 220 10.42 27.07 0.92
C TRP A 220 11.41 25.90 0.94
N PHE A 221 10.90 24.66 1.04
CA PHE A 221 11.73 23.47 1.15
C PHE A 221 11.91 22.71 -0.18
N GLY A 222 11.17 23.07 -1.22
CA GLY A 222 11.03 22.29 -2.45
C GLY A 222 11.88 22.80 -3.62
N GLU A 223 13.07 23.34 -3.36
CA GLU A 223 14.05 23.67 -4.41
C GLU A 223 14.81 22.43 -4.93
N GLY A 224 14.76 21.30 -4.18
CA GLY A 224 15.39 20.05 -4.59
C GLY A 224 14.75 19.45 -5.84
N ASN A 225 15.59 18.83 -6.69
CA ASN A 225 15.18 18.18 -7.94
C ASN A 225 14.82 16.70 -7.76
#